data_AF-A0A1F5J7T5-F1
#
_entry.id   AF-A0A1F5J7T5-F1
#
_cell.length_a   1.000
_cell.length_b   1.000
_cell.length_c   1.000
_cell.angle_alpha   90.00
_cell.angle_beta   90.00
_cell.angle_gamma   90.00
#
_symmetry.space_group_name_H-M   'P 1'
#
loop_
_entity.id
_entity.type
_entity.pdbx_description
1 polymer ?
#
loop_
_entity_poly.entity_id
_entity_poly.type
_entity_poly.pdbx_seq_one_letter_code
_entity_poly.pdbx_strand_id
1 'polypeptide(L)'
;MGCHTHIAGRDVEYDFGGTTINLQQEIAKVREFWAKKEPIPWNKVNTMPNYVHFNHKRHIKRGFECAACHGDIANMDQVYQVTRLNMGFCITCHTDNAKNHEELTHLKDCLTCHY
;
A
#
# COMPACT_ATOMS: atom_id res chain seq x y z
N MET A 1 -1.26 -23.41 14.30
CA MET A 1 0.19 -23.51 14.60
C MET A 1 0.95 -23.95 13.35
N GLY A 2 1.20 -23.05 12.40
CA GLY A 2 1.82 -23.36 11.10
C GLY A 2 2.83 -22.32 10.60
N CYS A 3 3.22 -21.36 11.44
CA CYS A 3 4.10 -20.26 11.01
C CYS A 3 5.55 -20.71 10.82
N HIS A 4 5.99 -21.79 11.49
CA HIS A 4 7.37 -22.27 11.42
C HIS A 4 7.73 -22.95 10.09
N THR A 5 6.75 -23.44 9.32
CA THR A 5 7.01 -24.08 8.01
C THR A 5 7.22 -23.10 6.86
N HIS A 6 6.87 -21.83 7.05
CA HIS A 6 7.08 -20.78 6.04
C HIS A 6 8.36 -19.97 6.28
N ILE A 7 8.85 -19.90 7.52
CA ILE A 7 10.06 -19.13 7.88
C ILE A 7 11.35 -19.87 7.47
N ALA A 8 11.30 -21.20 7.31
CA ALA A 8 12.45 -21.96 6.82
C ALA A 8 12.78 -21.68 5.35
N GLY A 9 11.85 -21.08 4.59
CA GLY A 9 11.94 -21.01 3.13
C GLY A 9 11.75 -22.40 2.54
N ARG A 10 10.63 -22.66 1.87
CA ARG A 10 10.54 -23.88 1.07
C ARG A 10 11.53 -23.74 -0.09
N ASP A 11 12.22 -24.83 -0.43
CA ASP A 11 13.17 -24.93 -1.56
C ASP A 11 12.42 -24.98 -2.90
N VAL A 12 11.40 -24.14 -3.03
CA VAL A 12 10.55 -24.08 -4.22
C VAL A 12 10.89 -22.81 -4.96
N GLU A 13 11.16 -22.99 -6.25
CA GLU A 13 11.16 -21.89 -7.20
C GLU A 13 9.75 -21.31 -7.28
N TYR A 14 9.64 -20.00 -7.11
CA TYR A 14 8.39 -19.27 -7.21
C TYR A 14 8.35 -18.59 -8.58
N ASP A 15 7.40 -18.96 -9.44
CA ASP A 15 7.21 -18.28 -10.71
C ASP A 15 6.36 -17.01 -10.51
N PHE A 16 6.92 -15.87 -10.90
CA PHE A 16 6.22 -14.60 -10.94
C PHE A 16 6.22 -14.06 -12.37
N GLY A 17 5.09 -14.25 -13.07
CA GLY A 17 4.91 -13.74 -14.42
C GLY A 17 5.98 -14.25 -15.41
N GLY A 18 6.39 -15.52 -15.29
CA GLY A 18 7.43 -16.13 -16.11
C GLY A 18 8.87 -15.86 -15.64
N THR A 19 9.03 -15.20 -14.48
CA THR A 19 10.33 -15.04 -13.81
C THR A 19 10.43 -16.00 -12.63
N THR A 20 11.40 -16.91 -12.70
CA THR A 20 11.72 -17.83 -11.61
C THR A 20 12.45 -17.09 -10.48
N ILE A 21 11.84 -17.09 -9.28
CA ILE A 21 12.39 -16.48 -8.07
C ILE A 21 12.85 -17.59 -7.12
N ASN A 22 14.11 -17.53 -6.71
CA ASN A 22 14.64 -18.41 -5.67
C ASN A 22 14.35 -17.83 -4.28
N LEU A 23 13.36 -18.40 -3.58
CA LEU A 23 12.93 -17.90 -2.28
C LEU A 23 14.02 -17.98 -1.20
N GLN A 24 14.90 -18.99 -1.23
CA GLN A 24 16.01 -19.04 -0.28
C GLN A 24 16.96 -17.85 -0.44
N GLN A 25 17.26 -17.47 -1.68
CA GLN A 25 18.10 -16.30 -1.98
C GLN A 25 17.42 -15.00 -1.53
N GLU A 26 16.11 -14.84 -1.72
CA GLU A 26 15.38 -13.67 -1.24
C GLU A 26 15.35 -13.58 0.31
N ILE A 27 15.13 -14.71 1.00
CA ILE A 27 15.19 -14.77 2.46
C ILE A 27 16.61 -14.46 2.97
N ALA A 28 17.65 -14.90 2.25
CA ALA A 28 19.03 -14.61 2.61
C ALA A 28 19.30 -13.09 2.62
N LYS A 29 18.77 -12.32 1.67
CA LYS A 29 18.86 -10.84 1.65
C LYS A 29 18.30 -10.23 2.93
N VAL A 30 17.12 -10.68 3.38
CA VAL A 30 16.50 -10.20 4.62
C VAL A 30 17.37 -10.51 5.85
N ARG A 31 17.95 -11.71 5.91
CA ARG A 31 18.86 -12.12 6.99
C ARG A 31 20.15 -11.30 7.00
N GLU A 32 20.66 -10.93 5.84
CA GLU A 32 21.86 -10.10 5.70
C GLU A 32 21.63 -8.68 6.25
N PHE A 33 20.55 -8.01 5.85
CA PHE A 33 20.16 -6.71 6.40
C PHE A 33 20.01 -6.75 7.93
N TRP A 34 19.38 -7.82 8.46
CA TRP A 34 19.29 -8.05 9.90
C TRP A 34 20.66 -8.17 10.57
N ALA A 35 21.55 -9.01 10.04
CA ALA A 35 22.89 -9.22 10.59
C ALA A 35 23.73 -7.94 10.61
N LYS A 36 23.59 -7.11 9.56
CA LYS A 36 24.26 -5.81 9.44
C LYS A 36 23.61 -4.70 10.28
N LYS A 37 22.42 -4.95 10.85
CA LYS A 37 21.58 -3.93 11.52
C LYS A 37 21.25 -2.75 10.61
N GLU A 38 21.07 -3.03 9.32
CA GLU A 38 20.72 -2.04 8.30
C GLU A 38 19.22 -2.16 7.96
N PRO A 39 18.51 -1.04 7.78
CA PRO A 39 17.13 -1.08 7.33
C PRO A 39 17.05 -1.57 5.87
N ILE A 40 16.06 -2.41 5.59
CA ILE A 40 15.77 -2.84 4.22
C ILE A 40 15.25 -1.63 3.43
N PRO A 41 15.85 -1.30 2.27
CA PRO A 41 15.43 -0.17 1.44
C PRO A 41 14.17 -0.52 0.65
N TRP A 42 13.01 -0.53 1.31
CA TRP A 42 11.73 -0.82 0.67
C TRP A 42 11.36 0.23 -0.38
N ASN A 43 10.95 -0.23 -1.56
CA ASN A 43 10.37 0.64 -2.58
C ASN A 43 8.91 0.93 -2.22
N LYS A 44 8.62 2.17 -1.85
CA LYS A 44 7.26 2.62 -1.56
C LYS A 44 6.47 2.77 -2.86
N VAL A 45 5.57 1.83 -3.14
CA VAL A 45 4.77 1.77 -4.37
C VAL A 45 3.78 2.93 -4.48
N ASN A 46 3.04 3.21 -3.41
CA ASN A 46 2.10 4.33 -3.34
C ASN A 46 2.76 5.50 -2.60
N THR A 47 3.17 6.51 -3.35
CA THR A 47 3.74 7.74 -2.80
C THR A 47 2.88 8.94 -3.16
N MET A 48 2.72 9.84 -2.20
CA MET A 48 2.10 11.15 -2.39
C MET A 48 3.18 12.22 -2.34
N PRO A 49 3.01 13.35 -3.03
CA PRO A 49 3.91 14.49 -2.86
C PRO A 49 3.97 14.94 -1.40
N ASN A 50 5.12 15.43 -0.95
CA ASN A 50 5.33 15.81 0.45
C ASN A 50 4.42 16.94 0.95
N TYR A 51 3.86 17.73 0.03
CA TYR A 51 2.88 18.78 0.33
C TYR A 51 1.44 18.26 0.43
N VAL A 52 1.24 16.93 0.43
CA VAL A 52 -0.07 16.28 0.60
C VAL A 52 -0.05 15.38 1.83
N HIS A 53 -0.96 15.64 2.76
CA HIS A 53 -1.04 14.93 4.03
C HIS A 53 -2.23 13.96 4.04
N PHE A 54 -1.99 12.74 3.56
CA PHE A 54 -2.99 11.69 3.58
C PHE A 54 -3.13 11.03 4.97
N ASN A 55 -4.36 10.86 5.47
CA ASN A 55 -4.64 10.27 6.77
C ASN A 55 -5.52 9.01 6.66
N HIS A 56 -4.89 7.82 6.74
CA HIS A 56 -5.58 6.52 6.70
C HIS A 56 -6.72 6.40 7.72
N LYS A 57 -6.53 6.90 8.95
CA LYS A 57 -7.48 6.74 10.05
C LYS A 57 -8.85 7.34 9.73
N ARG A 58 -8.90 8.47 9.01
CA ARG A 58 -10.17 9.11 8.63
C ARG A 58 -10.97 8.25 7.65
N HIS A 59 -10.29 7.67 6.66
CA HIS A 59 -10.90 6.86 5.60
C HIS A 59 -11.38 5.52 6.15
N ILE A 60 -10.55 4.84 6.95
CA ILE A 60 -10.92 3.58 7.61
C ILE A 60 -12.12 3.81 8.55
N LYS A 61 -12.10 4.88 9.35
CA LYS A 61 -13.23 5.21 10.25
C LYS A 61 -14.53 5.48 9.50
N ARG A 62 -14.46 5.96 8.25
CA ARG A 62 -15.64 6.17 7.39
C ARG A 62 -16.20 4.86 6.82
N GLY A 63 -15.44 3.76 6.91
CA GLY A 63 -15.83 2.43 6.44
C GLY A 63 -15.26 2.05 5.07
N PHE A 64 -14.23 2.75 4.58
CA PHE A 64 -13.58 2.37 3.33
C PHE A 64 -12.63 1.19 3.53
N GLU A 65 -12.83 0.16 2.71
CA GLU A 65 -11.95 -1.00 2.63
C GLU A 65 -10.62 -0.65 1.93
N CYS A 66 -9.54 -1.35 2.29
CA CYS A 66 -8.21 -1.18 1.68
C CYS A 66 -8.26 -1.29 0.14
N ALA A 67 -9.08 -2.21 -0.35
CA ALA A 67 -9.21 -2.52 -1.77
C ALA A 67 -9.82 -1.37 -2.59
N ALA A 68 -10.56 -0.46 -1.95
CA ALA A 68 -11.13 0.71 -2.64
C ALA A 68 -10.03 1.65 -3.20
N CYS A 69 -8.85 1.66 -2.58
CA CYS A 69 -7.72 2.49 -3.03
C CYS A 69 -6.56 1.67 -3.57
N HIS A 70 -6.26 0.51 -2.96
CA HIS A 70 -5.08 -0.30 -3.29
C HIS A 70 -5.38 -1.49 -4.23
N GLY A 71 -6.65 -1.75 -4.58
CA GLY A 71 -7.06 -2.94 -5.32
C GLY A 71 -6.99 -4.21 -4.48
N ASP A 72 -7.05 -5.37 -5.14
CA ASP A 72 -7.10 -6.68 -4.46
C ASP A 72 -5.73 -7.11 -3.90
N ILE A 73 -5.26 -6.39 -2.89
CA ILE A 73 -3.94 -6.59 -2.28
C ILE A 73 -3.76 -8.00 -1.71
N ALA A 74 -4.86 -8.68 -1.35
CA ALA A 74 -4.82 -10.03 -0.79
C ALA A 74 -4.37 -11.07 -1.83
N ASN A 75 -4.64 -10.81 -3.11
CA ASN A 75 -4.28 -11.67 -4.24
C ASN A 75 -3.12 -11.07 -5.06
N MET A 76 -2.40 -10.08 -4.53
CA MET A 76 -1.19 -9.53 -5.14
C MET A 76 0.06 -10.23 -4.61
N ASP A 77 0.69 -11.00 -5.49
CA ASP A 77 1.99 -11.63 -5.21
C ASP A 77 3.12 -10.60 -5.05
N GLN A 78 3.10 -9.54 -5.87
CA GLN A 78 3.92 -8.34 -5.71
C GLN A 78 3.00 -7.11 -5.76
N VAL A 79 3.18 -6.21 -4.81
CA VAL A 79 2.35 -4.99 -4.73
C VAL A 79 2.68 -4.06 -5.89
N TYR A 80 1.65 -3.61 -6.61
CA TYR A 80 1.74 -2.58 -7.63
C TYR A 80 0.66 -1.51 -7.44
N GLN A 81 0.82 -0.37 -8.10
CA GLN A 81 -0.15 0.71 -8.02
C GLN A 81 -1.32 0.42 -8.97
N VAL A 82 -2.49 0.09 -8.41
CA VAL A 82 -3.74 -0.10 -9.18
C VAL A 82 -4.37 1.25 -9.51
N THR A 83 -4.49 2.12 -8.51
CA THR A 83 -5.16 3.42 -8.64
C THR A 83 -4.15 4.53 -8.74
N ARG A 84 -4.34 5.43 -9.71
CA ARG A 84 -3.62 6.71 -9.75
C ARG A 84 -4.17 7.64 -8.67
N LEU A 85 -3.55 7.62 -7.50
CA LEU A 85 -3.91 8.42 -6.32
C LEU A 85 -3.52 9.90 -6.51
N ASN A 86 -4.04 10.55 -7.54
CA ASN A 86 -3.85 11.98 -7.79
C ASN A 86 -5.01 12.79 -7.21
N MET A 87 -4.87 14.12 -7.23
CA MET A 87 -5.92 15.03 -6.73
C MET A 87 -7.28 14.78 -7.40
N GLY A 88 -7.31 14.46 -8.69
CA GLY A 88 -8.54 14.16 -9.42
C GLY A 88 -9.28 12.96 -8.81
N PHE A 89 -8.57 11.86 -8.55
CA PHE A 89 -9.12 10.70 -7.87
C PHE A 89 -9.68 11.06 -6.48
N CYS A 90 -8.91 11.80 -5.68
CA CYS A 90 -9.33 12.20 -4.34
C CYS A 90 -10.61 13.06 -4.35
N ILE A 91 -10.65 14.09 -5.20
CA ILE A 91 -11.80 15.01 -5.29
C ILE A 91 -13.04 14.29 -5.83
N THR A 92 -12.89 13.42 -6.83
CA THR A 92 -14.01 12.61 -7.33
C THR A 92 -14.56 11.71 -6.23
N CYS A 93 -13.70 10.94 -5.56
CA CYS A 93 -14.11 10.07 -4.46
C CYS A 93 -14.79 10.86 -3.32
N HIS A 94 -14.26 12.01 -2.94
CA HIS A 94 -14.88 12.89 -1.94
C HIS A 94 -16.24 13.43 -2.40
N THR A 95 -16.40 13.76 -3.69
CA THR A 95 -17.67 14.21 -4.26
C THR A 95 -18.72 13.11 -4.23
N ASP A 96 -18.34 11.90 -4.63
CA ASP A 96 -19.24 10.75 -4.71
C ASP A 96 -19.72 10.25 -3.33
N ASN A 97 -18.98 10.57 -2.26
CA ASN A 97 -19.21 10.03 -0.91
C ASN A 97 -19.57 11.09 0.15
N ALA A 98 -19.65 12.36 -0.24
CA ALA A 98 -20.14 13.41 0.65
C ALA A 98 -21.65 13.26 0.87
N LYS A 99 -22.10 13.37 2.13
CA LYS A 99 -23.52 13.27 2.47
C LYS A 99 -24.30 14.52 2.08
N ASN A 100 -23.63 15.66 2.05
CA ASN A 100 -24.22 16.96 1.75
C ASN A 100 -23.16 17.97 1.29
N HIS A 101 -23.61 19.17 0.91
CA HIS A 101 -22.76 20.24 0.40
C HIS A 101 -21.77 20.79 1.44
N GLU A 102 -22.15 20.82 2.71
CA GLU A 102 -21.29 21.28 3.80
C GLU A 102 -20.10 20.34 4.01
N GLU A 103 -20.36 19.03 4.12
CA GLU A 103 -19.31 18.01 4.22
C GLU A 103 -18.40 18.05 2.99
N LEU A 104 -18.97 18.16 1.78
CA LEU A 104 -18.18 18.27 0.55
C LEU A 104 -17.24 19.49 0.58
N THR A 105 -17.70 20.62 1.11
CA THR A 105 -16.89 21.84 1.21
C THR A 105 -15.65 21.61 2.05
N HIS A 106 -15.76 20.92 3.19
CA HIS A 106 -14.61 20.57 4.01
C HIS A 106 -13.71 19.51 3.36
N LEU A 107 -14.30 18.51 2.70
CA LEU A 107 -13.57 17.43 2.06
C LEU A 107 -12.74 17.89 0.86
N LYS A 108 -13.15 18.96 0.17
CA LYS A 108 -12.42 19.55 -0.96
C LYS A 108 -11.63 20.82 -0.62
N ASP A 109 -11.62 21.22 0.65
CA ASP A 109 -10.84 22.37 1.09
C ASP A 109 -9.34 22.10 0.91
N CYS A 110 -8.62 23.09 0.37
CA CYS A 110 -7.19 22.94 0.09
C CYS A 110 -6.39 22.58 1.35
N LEU A 111 -6.70 23.20 2.48
CA LEU A 111 -6.00 23.00 3.75
C LEU A 111 -6.38 21.68 4.43
N THR A 112 -7.41 20.98 3.97
CA THR A 112 -7.67 19.60 4.43
C THR A 112 -6.55 18.64 4.01
N CYS A 113 -5.90 18.92 2.88
CA CYS A 113 -4.86 18.08 2.28
C CYS A 113 -3.47 18.71 2.29
N HIS A 114 -3.36 20.04 2.27
CA HIS A 114 -2.13 20.78 2.02
C HIS A 114 -1.80 21.75 3.17
N TYR A 115 -1.46 21.22 4.36
CA TYR A 115 -1.21 22.01 5.58
C TYR A 115 0.18 21.77 6.18
#